data_AF-A0A5C5AMK8-F1
#
_entry.id   AF-A0A5C5AMK8-F1
#
_cell.length_a   1.000
_cell.length_b   1.000
_cell.length_c   1.000
_cell.angle_alpha   90.00
_cell.angle_beta   90.00
_cell.angle_gamma   90.00
#
_symmetry.space_group_name_H-M   'P 1'
#
loop_
_entity.id
_entity.type
_entity.pdbx_description
1 polymer ?
#
loop_
_entity_poly.entity_id
_entity_poly.type
_entity_poly.pdbx_seq_one_letter_code
_entity_poly.pdbx_strand_id
1 'polypeptide(L)'
;MSSTVLFFGSIALFYFLVMIPIQYLYLQGLHEKKKKTGLSQRELYEKMSFGEEQLHLHVQGNPFNIPSAFVAYMILKVRGRKKASQC
;
A
#
# COMPACT_ATOMS: atom_id res chain seq x y z
N MET A 1 21.83 4.99 24.33
CA MET A 1 20.54 5.42 23.75
C MET A 1 19.49 5.36 24.85
N SER A 2 18.69 6.42 25.03
CA SER A 2 17.68 6.45 26.10
C SER A 2 16.63 5.36 25.90
N SER A 3 16.21 4.68 26.97
CA SER A 3 15.19 3.62 26.97
C SER A 3 13.88 4.06 26.32
N THR A 4 13.53 5.34 26.41
CA THR A 4 12.37 5.96 25.75
C THR A 4 12.44 5.89 24.22
N VAL A 5 13.62 6.12 23.63
CA VAL A 5 13.80 6.08 22.16
C VAL A 5 13.67 4.64 21.65
N LEU A 6 14.20 3.68 22.40
CA LEU A 6 14.06 2.26 22.05
C LEU A 6 12.60 1.81 22.11
N PHE A 7 11.85 2.26 23.12
CA PHE A 7 10.42 1.96 23.25
C PHE A 7 9.62 2.49 22.06
N PHE A 8 9.65 3.80 21.79
CA PHE A 8 8.90 4.39 20.67
C PHE A 8 9.40 3.90 19.31
N GLY A 9 10.72 3.70 19.17
CA GLY A 9 11.32 3.16 17.96
C GLY A 9 10.82 1.74 17.64
N SER A 10 10.66 0.90 18.67
CA SER A 10 10.14 -0.46 18.50
C SER A 10 8.68 -0.48 18.04
N ILE A 11 7.85 0.41 18.59
CA ILE A 11 6.44 0.56 18.20
C ILE A 11 6.33 1.05 16.76
N ALA A 12 7.11 2.06 16.38
CA ALA A 12 7.13 2.59 15.02
C ALA A 12 7.59 1.53 14.01
N LEU A 13 8.62 0.73 14.36
CA LEU A 13 9.09 -0.37 13.51
C LEU A 13 8.03 -1.45 13.37
N PHE A 14 7.36 -1.85 14.46
CA PHE A 14 6.28 -2.81 14.42
C PHE A 14 5.12 -2.34 13.53
N TYR A 15 4.69 -1.08 13.69
CA TYR A 15 3.67 -0.47 12.84
C TYR A 15 4.05 -0.52 11.37
N PHE A 16 5.28 -0.10 11.03
CA PHE A 16 5.80 -0.15 9.66
C PHE A 16 5.73 -1.56 9.07
N LEU A 17 6.17 -2.59 9.81
CA LEU A 17 6.17 -3.97 9.35
C LEU A 17 4.76 -4.52 9.11
N VAL A 18 3.81 -4.20 10.00
CA VAL A 18 2.40 -4.61 9.87
C VAL A 18 1.71 -3.91 8.70
N MET A 19 2.06 -2.65 8.41
CA MET A 19 1.43 -1.90 7.32
C MET A 19 1.85 -2.40 5.92
N ILE A 20 3.03 -2.99 5.76
CA ILE A 20 3.51 -3.53 4.48
C ILE A 20 2.52 -4.53 3.84
N PRO A 21 2.12 -5.63 4.50
CA PRO A 21 1.19 -6.59 3.90
C PRO A 21 -0.19 -5.96 3.61
N ILE A 22 -0.67 -5.05 4.47
CA ILE A 22 -1.94 -4.35 4.27
C ILE A 22 -1.90 -3.51 2.98
N GLN A 23 -0.86 -2.70 2.82
CA GLN A 23 -0.69 -1.86 1.63
C GLN A 23 -0.42 -2.69 0.37
N TYR A 24 0.27 -3.82 0.49
CA TYR A 24 0.47 -4.73 -0.63
C TYR A 24 -0.88 -5.26 -1.14
N LEU A 25 -1.75 -5.75 -0.25
CA LEU A 25 -3.08 -6.24 -0.60
C LEU A 25 -3.94 -5.12 -1.21
N TYR A 26 -3.86 -3.92 -0.64
CA TYR A 26 -4.57 -2.75 -1.16
C TYR A 26 -4.12 -2.37 -2.58
N LEU A 27 -2.80 -2.25 -2.80
CA LEU A 27 -2.23 -1.94 -4.12
C LEU A 27 -2.53 -3.05 -5.14
N GLN A 28 -2.50 -4.32 -4.72
CA GLN A 28 -2.88 -5.45 -5.56
C GLN A 28 -4.36 -5.35 -5.97
N GLY A 29 -5.26 -5.05 -5.04
CA GLY A 29 -6.68 -4.87 -5.30
C GLY A 29 -6.97 -3.72 -6.27
N LEU A 30 -6.28 -2.58 -6.10
CA LEU A 30 -6.37 -1.45 -7.03
C LEU A 30 -5.85 -1.83 -8.43
N HIS A 31 -4.73 -2.55 -8.52
CA HIS A 31 -4.20 -3.01 -9.81
C HIS A 31 -5.18 -3.96 -10.49
N GLU A 32 -5.78 -4.89 -9.75
CA GLU A 32 -6.75 -5.83 -10.29
C GLU A 32 -8.03 -5.13 -10.73
N LYS A 33 -8.55 -4.17 -9.95
CA LYS A 33 -9.67 -3.31 -10.39
C LYS A 33 -9.33 -2.59 -11.69
N LYS A 34 -8.16 -1.95 -11.78
CA LYS A 34 -7.69 -1.29 -13.01
C LYS A 34 -7.67 -2.24 -14.20
N LYS A 35 -7.16 -3.47 -14.01
CA LYS A 35 -7.10 -4.48 -15.08
C LYS A 35 -8.50 -4.93 -15.52
N LYS A 36 -9.43 -5.10 -14.58
CA LYS A 36 -10.81 -5.55 -14.85
C LYS A 36 -11.67 -4.48 -15.51
N THR A 37 -11.54 -3.22 -15.08
CA THR A 37 -12.38 -2.13 -15.55
C THR A 37 -11.78 -1.40 -16.75
N GLY A 38 -10.47 -1.51 -16.99
CA GLY A 38 -9.75 -0.76 -18.01
C GLY A 38 -9.64 0.74 -17.72
N LEU A 39 -10.14 1.21 -16.56
CA LEU A 39 -10.18 2.62 -16.21
C LEU A 39 -8.79 3.19 -15.95
N SER A 40 -8.63 4.47 -16.27
CA SER A 40 -7.49 5.25 -15.81
C SER A 40 -7.49 5.36 -14.29
N GLN A 41 -6.34 5.68 -13.70
CA GLN A 41 -6.24 5.87 -12.24
C GLN A 41 -7.20 6.96 -11.76
N ARG A 42 -7.31 8.07 -12.51
CA ARG A 42 -8.21 9.18 -12.18
C ARG A 42 -9.67 8.74 -12.15
N GLU A 43 -10.13 7.98 -13.13
CA GLU A 43 -11.50 7.46 -13.15
C GLU A 43 -11.74 6.46 -12.01
N LEU A 44 -10.71 5.70 -11.60
CA LEU A 44 -10.76 4.81 -10.45
C LEU A 44 -10.94 5.57 -9.13
N TYR A 45 -10.33 6.74 -9.01
CA TYR A 45 -10.54 7.66 -7.89
C TYR A 45 -11.94 8.28 -7.92
N GLU A 46 -12.35 8.81 -9.07
CA GLU A 46 -13.67 9.45 -9.22
C GLU A 46 -14.84 8.47 -9.00
N LYS A 47 -14.64 7.18 -9.29
CA LYS A 47 -15.63 6.12 -9.06
C LYS A 47 -15.46 5.35 -7.75
N MET A 48 -14.55 5.80 -6.87
CA MET A 48 -14.35 5.16 -5.58
C MET A 48 -15.56 5.42 -4.67
N SER A 49 -16.04 4.38 -3.98
CA SER A 49 -17.12 4.58 -3.01
C SER A 49 -16.59 5.28 -1.76
N PHE A 50 -17.46 5.98 -1.02
CA PHE A 50 -17.08 6.71 0.19
C PHE A 50 -16.31 5.87 1.22
N GLY A 51 -16.70 4.61 1.43
CA GLY A 51 -15.97 3.71 2.34
C GLY A 51 -14.58 3.35 1.83
N GLU A 52 -14.42 3.15 0.52
CA GLU A 52 -13.12 2.89 -0.10
C GLU A 52 -12.22 4.13 -0.10
N GLU A 53 -12.80 5.32 -0.20
CA GLU A 53 -12.08 6.59 -0.13
C GLU A 53 -11.52 6.82 1.28
N GLN A 54 -12.30 6.55 2.34
CA GLN A 54 -11.76 6.58 3.70
C GLN A 54 -10.62 5.58 3.90
N LEU A 55 -10.76 4.37 3.36
CA LEU A 55 -9.70 3.37 3.41
C LEU A 55 -8.46 3.84 2.63
N HIS A 56 -8.64 4.45 1.45
CA HIS A 56 -7.57 5.03 0.66
C HIS A 56 -6.82 6.12 1.43
N LEU A 57 -7.56 7.05 2.03
CA LEU A 57 -6.99 8.14 2.83
C LEU A 57 -6.22 7.59 4.04
N HIS A 58 -6.71 6.53 4.69
CA HIS A 58 -6.02 5.92 5.81
C HIS A 58 -4.74 5.19 5.36
N VAL A 59 -4.82 4.39 4.30
CA VAL A 59 -3.74 3.49 3.86
C VAL A 59 -2.67 4.22 3.04
N GLN A 60 -3.06 5.18 2.19
CA GLN A 60 -2.18 5.95 1.31
C GLN A 60 -2.17 7.46 1.59
N GLY A 61 -3.26 8.04 2.12
CA GLY A 61 -3.33 9.48 2.42
C GLY A 61 -2.59 9.90 3.70
N ASN A 62 -2.17 8.96 4.54
CA ASN A 62 -1.38 9.24 5.74
C ASN A 62 0.14 9.25 5.42
N PRO A 63 0.87 10.35 5.64
CA PRO A 63 2.32 10.41 5.41
C PRO A 63 3.14 9.37 6.17
N PHE A 64 2.71 8.95 7.37
CA PHE A 64 3.40 7.91 8.14
C PHE A 64 3.40 6.54 7.45
N ASN A 65 2.49 6.34 6.50
CA ASN A 65 2.35 5.12 5.72
C ASN A 65 3.17 5.12 4.43
N ILE A 66 3.80 6.24 4.05
CA ILE A 66 4.62 6.33 2.82
C ILE A 66 5.76 5.30 2.78
N PRO A 67 6.56 5.11 3.85
CA PRO A 67 7.68 4.18 3.80
C PRO A 67 7.23 2.74 3.54
N SER A 68 6.19 2.29 4.24
CA SER A 68 5.64 0.95 4.06
C SER A 68 5.01 0.82 2.67
N ALA A 69 4.33 1.88 2.17
CA ALA A 69 3.62 1.84 0.90
C ALA A 69 4.60 1.71 -0.27
N PHE A 70 5.74 2.37 -0.15
CA PHE A 70 6.86 2.24 -1.08
C PHE A 70 7.40 0.80 -1.12
N VAL A 71 7.62 0.18 0.05
CA VAL A 71 8.07 -1.23 0.12
C VAL A 71 7.03 -2.17 -0.50
N ALA A 72 5.75 -1.99 -0.16
CA ALA A 72 4.64 -2.77 -0.73
C ALA A 72 4.59 -2.63 -2.26
N TYR A 73 4.74 -1.41 -2.78
CA TYR A 73 4.81 -1.15 -4.23
C TYR A 73 6.00 -1.85 -4.88
N MET A 74 7.19 -1.82 -4.27
CA MET A 74 8.37 -2.51 -4.77
C MET A 74 8.17 -4.03 -4.82
N ILE A 75 7.58 -4.61 -3.77
CA ILE A 75 7.23 -6.04 -3.74
C ILE A 75 6.24 -6.36 -4.88
N LEU A 76 5.19 -5.57 -5.05
CA LEU A 76 4.20 -5.77 -6.11
C LEU A 76 4.83 -5.67 -7.50
N LYS A 77 5.71 -4.69 -7.73
CA LYS A 77 6.43 -4.50 -8.99
C LYS A 77 7.34 -5.68 -9.31
N VAL A 78 8.09 -6.18 -8.33
CA VAL A 78 8.97 -7.35 -8.50
C VAL A 78 8.15 -8.61 -8.78
N ARG A 79 7.04 -8.84 -8.06
CA ARG A 79 6.16 -9.99 -8.30
C ARG A 79 5.44 -9.90 -9.65
N GLY A 80 5.02 -8.70 -10.06
CA GLY A 80 4.42 -8.46 -11.37
C GLY A 80 5.38 -8.78 -12.53
N ARG A 81 6.66 -8.40 -12.40
CA ARG A 81 7.71 -8.77 -13.36
C ARG A 81 7.92 -10.28 -13.44
N LYS A 82 7.93 -10.98 -12.30
CA LYS A 82 8.04 -12.45 -12.29
C LYS A 82 6.87 -13.14 -13.01
N LYS A 83 5.65 -12.62 -12.86
CA LYS A 83 4.48 -13.16 -13.60
C LYS A 83 4.55 -12.89 -15.11
N ALA A 84 5.11 -11.75 -15.52
CA ALA A 84 5.26 -11.41 -16.95
C ALA A 84 6.42 -12.17 -17.63
N SER A 85 7.49 -12.52 -16.90
CA SER A 85 8.62 -13.30 -17.44
C SER A 85 8.40 -14.82 -17.49
N GLN A 86 7.30 -15.33 -16.93
CA GLN A 86 6.92 -16.76 -17.00
C GLN A 86 5.85 -17.06 -18.06
N CYS A 87 5.45 -16.05 -18.84
CA CYS A 87 4.56 -16.19 -19.99
C CYS A 87 5.36 -16.16 -21.30
#